data_AF-A0A3N2KHT7-F1
#
_entry.id   AF-A0A3N2KHT7-F1
#
_cell.length_a   1.000
_cell.length_b   1.000
_cell.length_c   1.000
_cell.angle_alpha   90.00
_cell.angle_beta   90.00
_cell.angle_gamma   90.00
#
_symmetry.space_group_name_H-M   'P 1'
#
loop_
_entity.id
_entity.type
_entity.pdbx_description
1 polymer ?
#
loop_
_entity_poly.entity_id
_entity_poly.type
_entity_poly.pdbx_seq_one_letter_code
_entity_poly.pdbx_strand_id
1 'polypeptide(L)'
;MQKTAQNTPISKILIMSKFRIKAIVASKGMTLKQLADKMEITPQTLGGIVNEKNNPNISTLEKIAEALDVPVASLFTDYLAPNPATIICPQCGSRIDIKTATPR
;
A
#
# COMPACT_ATOMS: atom_id res chain seq x y z
N MET A 1 44.75 4.17 1.76
CA MET A 1 44.75 3.74 0.35
C MET A 1 43.76 2.59 0.22
N GLN A 2 42.87 2.69 -0.76
CA GLN A 2 41.65 1.87 -0.93
C GLN A 2 41.93 0.49 -1.54
N LYS A 3 40.91 -0.40 -1.39
CA LYS A 3 40.48 -1.56 -2.23
C LYS A 3 40.41 -2.86 -1.41
N THR A 4 39.41 -3.75 -1.46
CA THR A 4 38.14 -3.88 -2.20
C THR A 4 37.39 -5.09 -1.61
N ALA A 5 36.09 -5.21 -1.94
CA ALA A 5 35.25 -6.42 -1.88
C ALA A 5 34.62 -6.79 -0.53
N GLN A 6 33.62 -6.01 -0.12
CA GLN A 6 32.48 -6.57 0.62
C GLN A 6 31.40 -6.96 -0.40
N ASN A 7 31.55 -8.16 -0.96
CA ASN A 7 30.49 -8.83 -1.67
C ASN A 7 29.52 -9.39 -0.61
N THR A 8 28.40 -8.71 -0.40
CA THR A 8 27.23 -9.31 0.26
C THR A 8 26.08 -9.34 -0.74
N PRO A 9 25.61 -10.54 -1.12
CA PRO A 9 24.62 -10.72 -2.17
C PRO A 9 23.23 -10.31 -1.66
N ILE A 10 22.59 -9.36 -2.35
CA ILE A 10 21.12 -9.22 -2.47
C ILE A 10 20.33 -9.01 -1.14
N SER A 11 20.95 -8.92 0.04
CA SER A 11 20.23 -8.92 1.33
C SER A 11 19.86 -7.54 1.88
N LYS A 12 19.91 -6.48 1.06
CA LYS A 12 19.52 -5.12 1.48
C LYS A 12 18.50 -4.44 0.55
N ILE A 13 17.64 -5.23 -0.09
CA ILE A 13 16.33 -4.74 -0.54
C ILE A 13 15.37 -4.88 0.64
N LEU A 14 15.52 -3.96 1.60
CA LEU A 14 14.56 -3.78 2.67
C LEU A 14 13.44 -2.92 2.10
N ILE A 15 12.60 -3.48 1.23
CA ILE A 15 11.28 -2.92 0.93
C ILE A 15 10.43 -3.27 2.15
N MET A 16 10.60 -2.52 3.25
CA MET A 16 9.55 -2.44 4.27
C MET A 16 8.38 -1.73 3.59
N SER A 17 7.48 -2.54 3.04
CA SER A 17 6.23 -2.14 2.44
C SER A 17 5.37 -1.41 3.47
N LYS A 18 5.60 -0.11 3.66
CA LYS A 18 4.73 0.73 4.48
C LYS A 18 3.32 0.64 3.91
N PHE A 19 2.40 0.06 4.66
CA PHE A 19 0.99 0.03 4.28
C PHE A 19 0.38 1.42 4.50
N ARG A 20 -0.49 1.87 3.60
CA ARG A 20 -1.21 3.15 3.71
C ARG A 20 -2.70 2.99 4.00
N ILE A 21 -3.07 1.88 4.63
CA ILE A 21 -4.45 1.53 5.01
C ILE A 21 -5.12 2.68 5.78
N LYS A 22 -4.40 3.32 6.72
CA LYS A 22 -4.91 4.46 7.50
C LYS A 22 -5.32 5.65 6.64
N ALA A 23 -4.55 5.97 5.59
CA ALA A 23 -4.85 7.08 4.69
C ALA A 23 -6.06 6.79 3.80
N ILE A 24 -6.19 5.54 3.33
CA ILE A 24 -7.33 5.10 2.51
C ILE A 24 -8.63 5.14 3.33
N VAL A 25 -8.59 4.61 4.56
CA VAL A 25 -9.71 4.62 5.50
C VAL A 25 -10.19 6.06 5.78
N ALA A 26 -9.24 6.97 6.07
CA ALA A 26 -9.55 8.38 6.28
C ALA A 26 -10.14 9.06 5.04
N SER A 27 -9.60 8.76 3.85
CA SER A 27 -10.11 9.32 2.58
C SER A 27 -11.53 8.84 2.26
N LYS A 28 -11.91 7.64 2.71
CA LYS A 28 -13.27 7.10 2.57
C LYS A 28 -14.23 7.55 3.68
N GLY A 29 -13.80 8.43 4.60
CA GLY A 29 -14.63 8.89 5.72
C GLY A 29 -14.98 7.79 6.73
N MET A 30 -14.22 6.69 6.74
CA MET A 30 -14.42 5.57 7.65
C MET A 30 -13.42 5.62 8.80
N THR A 31 -13.71 4.89 9.87
CA THR A 31 -12.77 4.68 10.97
C THR A 31 -12.11 3.30 10.87
N LEU A 32 -10.92 3.14 11.47
CA LEU A 32 -10.26 1.83 11.57
C LEU A 32 -11.14 0.81 12.32
N LYS A 33 -11.95 1.27 13.28
CA LYS A 33 -12.90 0.42 14.00
C LYS A 33 -13.95 -0.14 13.04
N GLN A 34 -14.58 0.73 12.24
CA GLN A 34 -15.57 0.30 11.23
C GLN A 34 -14.96 -0.64 10.19
N LEU A 35 -13.70 -0.44 9.81
CA LEU A 35 -13.00 -1.38 8.93
C LEU A 35 -12.80 -2.75 9.62
N ALA A 36 -12.40 -2.76 10.88
CA ALA A 36 -12.23 -3.99 11.66
C ALA A 36 -13.56 -4.75 11.83
N ASP A 37 -14.64 -4.02 12.13
CA ASP A 37 -16.01 -4.55 12.23
C ASP A 37 -16.45 -5.18 10.89
N LYS A 38 -16.21 -4.49 9.76
CA LYS A 38 -16.55 -4.97 8.41
C LYS A 38 -15.76 -6.21 7.99
N MET A 39 -14.56 -6.37 8.53
CA MET A 39 -13.68 -7.50 8.26
C MET A 39 -13.84 -8.66 9.26
N GLU A 40 -14.71 -8.52 10.27
CA GLU A 40 -14.86 -9.45 11.40
C GLU A 40 -13.52 -9.78 12.11
N ILE A 41 -12.61 -8.79 12.20
CA ILE A 41 -11.35 -8.93 12.93
C ILE A 41 -11.31 -8.00 14.13
N THR A 42 -10.49 -8.34 15.12
CA THR A 42 -10.32 -7.45 16.27
C THR A 42 -9.56 -6.17 15.88
N PRO A 43 -9.96 -5.00 16.43
CA PRO A 43 -9.27 -3.74 16.16
C PRO A 43 -7.81 -3.76 16.60
N GLN A 44 -7.45 -4.59 17.59
CA GLN A 44 -6.04 -4.84 17.94
C GLN A 44 -5.26 -5.51 16.80
N THR A 45 -5.86 -6.50 16.13
CA THR A 45 -5.24 -7.20 14.99
C THR A 45 -5.03 -6.24 13.82
N LEU A 46 -6.07 -5.47 13.47
CA LEU A 46 -5.97 -4.44 12.42
C LEU A 46 -4.93 -3.37 12.79
N GLY A 47 -4.91 -2.92 14.05
CA GLY A 47 -3.90 -1.98 14.54
C GLY A 47 -2.47 -2.52 14.42
N GLY A 48 -2.27 -3.81 14.68
CA GLY A 48 -0.98 -4.48 14.48
C GLY A 48 -0.54 -4.49 13.00
N ILE A 49 -1.48 -4.71 12.09
CA ILE A 49 -1.23 -4.69 10.63
C ILE A 49 -0.93 -3.28 10.14
N VAL A 50 -1.73 -2.29 10.55
CA VAL A 50 -1.59 -0.89 10.16
C VAL A 50 -0.28 -0.28 10.68
N ASN A 51 0.16 -0.68 11.87
CA ASN A 51 1.41 -0.23 12.46
C ASN A 51 2.60 -1.16 12.15
N GLU A 52 2.47 -2.05 11.17
CA GLU A 52 3.57 -2.92 10.70
C GLU A 52 4.15 -3.84 11.80
N LYS A 53 3.42 -4.03 12.90
CA LYS A 53 3.81 -4.92 14.00
C LYS A 53 3.53 -6.38 13.69
N ASN A 54 2.55 -6.64 12.83
CA ASN A 54 2.19 -7.95 12.35
C ASN A 54 2.37 -8.01 10.84
N ASN A 55 2.95 -9.10 10.33
CA ASN A 55 2.98 -9.38 8.90
C ASN A 55 1.66 -10.08 8.51
N PRO A 56 0.69 -9.39 7.88
CA PRO A 56 -0.54 -10.03 7.45
C PRO A 56 -0.26 -11.09 6.38
N ASN A 57 -1.09 -12.13 6.34
CA ASN A 57 -1.11 -13.04 5.20
C ASN A 57 -1.81 -12.38 3.99
N ILE A 58 -1.63 -12.95 2.79
CA ILE A 58 -2.22 -12.44 1.55
C ILE A 58 -3.75 -12.36 1.66
N SER A 59 -4.41 -13.37 2.24
CA SER A 59 -5.85 -13.39 2.43
C SER A 59 -6.36 -12.21 3.28
N THR A 60 -5.61 -11.81 4.30
CA THR A 60 -5.94 -10.63 5.11
C THR A 60 -5.81 -9.36 4.29
N LEU A 61 -4.79 -9.24 3.44
CA LEU A 61 -4.63 -8.09 2.54
C LEU A 61 -5.77 -8.00 1.52
N GLU A 62 -6.19 -9.13 0.95
CA GLU A 62 -7.34 -9.22 0.06
C GLU A 62 -8.63 -8.76 0.75
N LYS A 63 -8.88 -9.24 1.97
CA LYS A 63 -10.05 -8.80 2.76
C LYS A 63 -10.02 -7.31 3.08
N ILE A 64 -8.85 -6.74 3.39
CA ILE A 64 -8.69 -5.30 3.61
C ILE A 64 -9.03 -4.54 2.33
N ALA A 65 -8.50 -4.98 1.20
CA ALA A 65 -8.72 -4.38 -0.11
C ALA A 65 -10.20 -4.43 -0.51
N GLU A 66 -10.86 -5.57 -0.31
CA GLU A 66 -12.29 -5.78 -0.56
C GLU A 66 -13.16 -4.92 0.36
N ALA A 67 -12.88 -4.92 1.66
CA ALA A 67 -13.61 -4.11 2.63
C ALA A 67 -13.49 -2.60 2.34
N LEU A 68 -12.32 -2.20 1.82
CA LEU A 68 -12.04 -0.85 1.38
C LEU A 68 -12.43 -0.58 -0.06
N ASP A 69 -12.92 -1.54 -0.84
CA ASP A 69 -13.23 -1.37 -2.27
C ASP A 69 -12.09 -0.66 -3.05
N VAL A 70 -10.88 -1.22 -2.96
CA VAL A 70 -9.67 -0.76 -3.64
C VAL A 70 -8.84 -1.97 -4.10
N PRO A 71 -7.98 -1.85 -5.12
CA PRO A 71 -7.09 -2.94 -5.49
C PRO A 71 -6.04 -3.18 -4.39
N VAL A 72 -5.64 -4.44 -4.17
CA VAL A 72 -4.64 -4.83 -3.16
C VAL A 72 -3.34 -4.03 -3.28
N ALA A 73 -2.91 -3.74 -4.51
CA ALA A 73 -1.74 -2.92 -4.78
C ALA A 73 -1.85 -1.48 -4.21
N SER A 74 -3.05 -0.91 -4.08
CA SER A 74 -3.25 0.42 -3.48
C SER A 74 -2.95 0.45 -1.98
N LEU A 75 -2.97 -0.70 -1.29
CA LEU A 75 -2.62 -0.77 0.13
C LEU A 75 -1.16 -0.44 0.40
N PHE A 76 -0.30 -0.61 -0.61
CA PHE A 76 1.14 -0.38 -0.52
C PHE A 76 1.51 1.06 -0.88
N THR A 77 2.52 1.63 -0.21
CA THR A 77 2.97 3.02 -0.40
C THR A 77 3.64 3.28 -1.75
N ASP A 78 4.32 2.27 -2.29
CA ASP A 78 4.99 2.30 -3.60
C ASP A 78 4.02 2.35 -4.79
N TYR A 79 2.73 2.09 -4.60
CA TYR A 79 1.74 2.31 -5.67
C TYR A 79 1.61 3.79 -6.05
N LEU A 80 2.03 4.74 -5.20
CA LEU A 80 2.17 6.15 -5.59
C LEU A 80 3.53 6.49 -6.21
N ALA A 81 4.43 5.53 -6.41
CA ALA A 81 5.68 5.78 -7.12
C ALA A 81 5.34 6.44 -8.46
N PRO A 82 5.82 7.67 -8.69
CA PRO A 82 5.33 8.48 -9.79
C PRO A 82 5.77 7.87 -11.11
N ASN A 83 4.84 7.25 -11.82
CA ASN A 83 4.85 7.34 -13.27
C ASN A 83 4.36 8.75 -13.60
N PRO A 84 5.14 9.61 -14.28
CA PRO A 84 4.72 10.96 -14.65
C PRO A 84 3.44 10.98 -15.53
N ALA A 85 3.03 9.83 -16.07
CA ALA A 85 1.83 9.65 -16.88
C ALA A 85 0.63 9.04 -16.12
N THR A 86 0.70 8.82 -14.81
CA THR A 86 -0.42 8.23 -14.04
C THR A 86 -0.92 9.19 -12.98
N ILE A 87 -2.18 9.63 -13.12
CA ILE A 87 -2.89 10.39 -12.08
C ILE A 87 -3.67 9.39 -11.22
N ILE A 88 -3.57 9.54 -9.90
CA ILE A 88 -4.42 8.82 -8.96
C ILE A 88 -5.60 9.72 -8.59
N CYS A 89 -6.82 9.23 -8.80
CA CYS A 89 -8.02 9.98 -8.45
C CYS A 89 -8.04 10.26 -6.93
N PRO A 90 -8.12 11.53 -6.48
CA PRO A 90 -8.09 11.88 -5.06
C PRO A 90 -9.38 11.49 -4.30
N GLN A 91 -10.42 11.04 -5.00
CA GLN A 91 -11.71 10.66 -4.41
C GLN A 91 -11.87 9.14 -4.25
N CYS A 92 -11.52 8.35 -5.27
CA CYS A 92 -11.75 6.90 -5.27
C CYS A 92 -10.48 6.06 -5.33
N GLY A 93 -9.31 6.66 -5.60
CA GLY A 93 -8.04 5.94 -5.71
C GLY A 93 -7.85 5.21 -7.05
N SER A 94 -8.77 5.35 -8.00
CA SER A 94 -8.62 4.77 -9.34
C SER A 94 -7.39 5.34 -10.06
N ARG A 95 -6.72 4.47 -10.83
CA ARG A 95 -5.61 4.83 -11.71
C ARG A 95 -6.13 5.38 -13.04
N ILE A 96 -5.63 6.55 -13.42
CA ILE A 96 -5.90 7.18 -14.71
C ILE A 96 -4.57 7.25 -15.45
N ASP A 97 -4.44 6.44 -16.49
CA ASP A 97 -3.26 6.42 -17.35
C ASP A 97 -3.44 7.43 -18.49
N ILE A 98 -2.58 8.46 -18.49
CA ILE A 98 -2.51 9.42 -19.58
C ILE A 98 -1.69 8.80 -20.70
N LYS A 99 -2.35 8.46 -21.80
CA LYS A 99 -1.64 8.13 -23.04
C LYS A 99 -1.10 9.42 -23.65
N THR A 100 0.16 9.75 -23.38
CA THR A 100 0.83 10.82 -24.10
C THR A 100 1.18 10.32 -25.50
N ALA A 101 0.52 10.86 -26.53
CA ALA A 101 1.03 10.75 -27.89
C ALA A 101 2.29 11.63 -27.97
N THR A 102 3.39 11.06 -28.45
CA THR A 102 4.65 11.78 -28.65
C THR A 102 4.39 12.96 -29.59
N PRO A 103 4.71 14.21 -29.20
CA PRO A 103 4.66 15.33 -30.15
C PRO A 103 5.71 15.09 -31.24
N ARG A 104 5.29 15.23 -32.50
CA ARG A 104 6.10 15.03 -33.71
C ARG A 104 7.06 16.18 -33.95
#